data_AF-A0A7Y7NVX5-F1
#
_entry.id   AF-A0A7Y7NVX5-F1
#
_cell.length_a   1.000
_cell.length_b   1.000
_cell.length_c   1.000
_cell.angle_alpha   90.00
_cell.angle_beta   90.00
_cell.angle_gamma   90.00
#
_symmetry.space_group_name_H-M   'P 1'
#
loop_
_entity.id
_entity.type
_entity.pdbx_description
1 polymer ?
#
loop_
_entity_poly.entity_id
_entity_poly.type
_entity_poly.pdbx_seq_one_letter_code
_entity_poly.pdbx_strand_id
1 'polypeptide(L)'
;MGELFNKLMQDVRFQEGLKACINCGTCTAICAAASFYNYDPRSLVDTIQRRDDDEIIELLKSETIWYCGECMSCKTRCPRGNTPGLVIMALRAMSQDLGYFVESEKGRQQLAIKRTVGQWILDHGYCLYLEGVGTNLHPEQGPIWDFIQKNWKETFERLGGNYKGEGPGILRKIPEEALDEIRKIFDITGGTERYENIEKFSKLKAQELNLELKDGIDNEYFRHIYSNNNQSHERE
;
A
#
# COMPACT_ATOMS: atom_id res chain seq x y z
N MET A 1 -14.94 -25.46 6.74
CA MET A 1 -14.89 -24.19 5.99
C MET A 1 -13.76 -23.40 6.60
N GLY A 2 -12.74 -23.01 5.83
CA GLY A 2 -11.53 -22.39 6.35
C GLY A 2 -11.81 -21.14 7.19
N GLU A 3 -11.07 -20.99 8.29
CA GLU A 3 -11.20 -19.87 9.22
C GLU A 3 -10.86 -18.54 8.51
N LEU A 4 -9.83 -18.54 7.67
CA LEU A 4 -9.39 -17.35 6.95
C LEU A 4 -10.39 -16.92 5.89
N PHE A 5 -10.99 -17.87 5.17
CA PHE A 5 -12.07 -17.57 4.24
C PHE A 5 -13.27 -16.92 4.95
N ASN A 6 -13.65 -17.42 6.13
CA ASN A 6 -14.73 -16.83 6.92
C ASN A 6 -14.40 -15.42 7.38
N LYS A 7 -13.13 -15.16 7.76
CA LYS A 7 -12.66 -13.81 8.08
C LYS A 7 -12.70 -12.87 6.86
N LEU A 8 -12.27 -13.34 5.69
CA LEU A 8 -12.38 -12.58 4.43
C LEU A 8 -13.83 -12.23 4.10
N MET A 9 -14.77 -13.15 4.33
CA MET A 9 -16.20 -12.90 4.12
C MET A 9 -16.79 -11.80 5.01
N GLN A 10 -16.10 -11.34 6.06
CA GLN A 10 -16.54 -10.19 6.85
C GLN A 10 -16.18 -8.84 6.18
N ASP A 11 -15.25 -8.84 5.22
CA ASP A 11 -14.86 -7.66 4.47
C ASP A 11 -15.81 -7.39 3.31
N VAL A 12 -16.42 -6.20 3.29
CA VAL A 12 -17.35 -5.77 2.23
C VAL A 12 -16.73 -5.83 0.84
N ARG A 13 -15.42 -5.54 0.71
CA ARG A 13 -14.70 -5.60 -0.57
C ARG A 13 -14.64 -7.05 -1.05
N PHE A 14 -14.43 -8.00 -0.16
CA PHE A 14 -14.40 -9.41 -0.51
C PHE A 14 -15.79 -9.92 -0.91
N GLN A 15 -16.83 -9.56 -0.14
CA GLN A 15 -18.22 -9.92 -0.46
C GLN A 15 -18.65 -9.39 -1.84
N GLU A 16 -18.25 -8.16 -2.18
CA GLU A 16 -18.54 -7.53 -3.47
C GLU A 16 -17.61 -8.01 -4.59
N GLY A 17 -16.38 -8.41 -4.25
CA GLY A 17 -15.36 -8.86 -5.18
C GLY A 17 -15.53 -10.32 -5.63
N LEU A 18 -15.98 -11.20 -4.75
CA LEU A 18 -16.13 -12.63 -5.04
C LEU A 18 -17.61 -13.01 -5.12
N LYS A 19 -18.06 -13.32 -6.34
CA LYS A 19 -19.41 -13.80 -6.65
C LYS A 19 -19.33 -15.25 -7.13
N ALA A 20 -19.83 -15.54 -8.34
CA ALA A 20 -19.81 -16.88 -8.94
C ALA A 20 -18.77 -16.95 -10.06
N CYS A 21 -17.48 -16.96 -9.71
CA CYS A 21 -16.41 -17.05 -10.70
C CYS A 21 -16.45 -18.41 -11.41
N ILE A 22 -16.32 -18.37 -12.74
CA ILE A 22 -16.35 -19.55 -13.63
C ILE A 22 -14.96 -19.82 -14.24
N ASN A 23 -13.91 -19.23 -13.68
CA ASN A 23 -12.52 -19.42 -14.10
C ASN A 23 -12.26 -19.10 -15.61
N CYS A 24 -13.02 -18.18 -16.20
CA CYS A 24 -12.96 -17.87 -17.65
C CYS A 24 -11.72 -17.08 -18.13
N GLY A 25 -10.97 -16.43 -17.22
CA GLY A 25 -9.74 -15.70 -17.55
C GLY A 25 -9.88 -14.30 -18.14
N THR A 26 -11.10 -13.75 -18.29
CA THR A 26 -11.30 -12.36 -18.75
C THR A 26 -10.53 -11.34 -17.89
N CYS A 27 -10.47 -11.55 -16.57
CA CYS A 27 -9.73 -10.67 -15.67
C CYS A 27 -8.23 -10.67 -15.93
N THR A 28 -7.65 -11.79 -16.35
CA THR A 28 -6.24 -11.92 -16.68
C THR A 28 -5.95 -11.28 -18.03
N ALA A 29 -6.80 -11.54 -19.02
CA ALA A 29 -6.65 -10.98 -20.37
C ALA A 29 -6.68 -9.44 -20.40
N ILE A 30 -7.45 -8.79 -19.51
CA ILE A 30 -7.53 -7.32 -19.45
C ILE A 30 -6.53 -6.69 -18.47
N CYS A 31 -5.81 -7.49 -17.69
CA CYS A 31 -4.95 -6.99 -16.63
C CYS A 31 -3.61 -6.51 -17.20
N ALA A 32 -3.35 -5.21 -17.12
CA ALA A 32 -2.05 -4.65 -17.50
C ALA A 32 -0.89 -5.29 -16.71
N ALA A 33 -1.05 -5.51 -15.40
CA ALA A 33 -0.02 -6.16 -14.58
C ALA A 33 0.28 -7.59 -15.03
N ALA A 34 -0.71 -8.33 -15.54
CA ALA A 34 -0.50 -9.70 -16.04
C ALA A 34 0.27 -9.76 -17.37
N SER A 35 0.39 -8.61 -18.06
CA SER A 35 1.21 -8.47 -19.27
C SER A 35 2.70 -8.29 -18.98
N PHE A 36 3.07 -7.87 -17.77
CA PHE A 36 4.46 -7.57 -17.40
C PHE A 36 5.00 -8.45 -16.26
N TYR A 37 4.14 -8.81 -15.30
CA TYR A 37 4.52 -9.60 -14.12
C TYR A 37 4.07 -11.05 -14.23
N ASN A 38 4.72 -11.91 -13.43
CA ASN A 38 4.27 -13.27 -13.10
C ASN A 38 2.99 -13.24 -12.28
N TYR A 39 1.89 -12.81 -12.91
CA TYR A 39 0.65 -12.47 -12.25
C TYR A 39 -0.57 -12.98 -13.01
N ASP A 40 -1.39 -13.79 -12.33
CA ASP A 40 -2.65 -14.28 -12.86
C ASP A 40 -3.79 -14.04 -11.84
N PRO A 41 -4.58 -12.95 -11.98
CA PRO A 41 -5.70 -12.67 -11.07
C PRO A 41 -6.80 -13.74 -11.14
N ARG A 42 -6.89 -14.51 -12.23
CA ARG A 42 -7.83 -15.63 -12.34
C ARG A 42 -7.40 -16.77 -11.41
N SER A 43 -6.13 -17.15 -11.43
CA SER A 43 -5.60 -18.22 -10.57
C SER A 43 -5.74 -17.85 -9.09
N LEU A 44 -5.47 -16.59 -8.72
CA LEU A 44 -5.73 -16.09 -7.36
C LEU A 44 -7.18 -16.29 -6.94
N VAL A 45 -8.15 -15.89 -7.76
CA VAL A 45 -9.57 -16.06 -7.43
C VAL A 45 -9.96 -17.54 -7.35
N ASP A 46 -9.40 -18.38 -8.22
CA ASP A 46 -9.63 -19.83 -8.20
C ASP A 46 -9.15 -20.46 -6.88
N THR A 47 -7.93 -20.13 -6.44
CA THR A 47 -7.35 -20.53 -5.15
C THR A 47 -8.27 -20.12 -3.98
N ILE A 48 -8.69 -18.86 -3.92
CA ILE A 48 -9.57 -18.37 -2.86
C ILE A 48 -10.92 -19.11 -2.82
N GLN A 49 -11.48 -19.50 -3.98
CA GLN A 49 -12.76 -20.22 -4.03
C GLN A 49 -12.69 -21.64 -3.44
N ARG A 50 -11.50 -22.24 -3.35
CA ARG A 50 -11.31 -23.56 -2.74
C ARG A 50 -11.46 -23.52 -1.22
N ARG A 51 -11.35 -22.34 -0.61
CA ARG A 51 -11.49 -22.10 0.85
C ARG A 51 -10.54 -22.96 1.69
N ASP A 52 -9.37 -23.22 1.12
CA ASP A 52 -8.26 -23.91 1.76
C ASP A 52 -7.40 -22.87 2.48
N ASP A 53 -7.26 -23.00 3.80
CA ASP A 53 -6.53 -22.01 4.59
C ASP A 53 -5.03 -22.02 4.30
N ASP A 54 -4.44 -23.18 3.98
CA ASP A 54 -3.02 -23.28 3.66
C ASP A 54 -2.72 -22.57 2.33
N GLU A 55 -3.54 -22.79 1.30
CA GLU A 55 -3.41 -22.07 0.03
C GLU A 55 -3.62 -20.54 0.20
N ILE A 56 -4.53 -20.12 1.09
CA ILE A 56 -4.74 -18.70 1.41
C ILE A 56 -3.49 -18.12 2.10
N ILE A 57 -2.90 -18.82 3.07
CA ILE A 57 -1.68 -18.38 3.76
C ILE A 57 -0.54 -18.17 2.77
N GLU A 58 -0.35 -19.10 1.83
CA GLU A 58 0.68 -18.97 0.80
C GLU A 58 0.43 -17.76 -0.11
N LEU A 59 -0.83 -17.47 -0.46
CA LEU A 59 -1.17 -16.21 -1.15
C LEU A 59 -0.83 -14.98 -0.32
N LEU A 60 -1.14 -14.97 0.98
CA LEU A 60 -0.89 -13.83 1.88
C LEU A 60 0.61 -13.52 2.06
N LYS A 61 1.47 -14.53 1.93
CA LYS A 61 2.93 -14.41 1.96
C LYS A 61 3.57 -14.08 0.60
N SER A 62 2.84 -14.28 -0.50
CA SER A 62 3.37 -14.17 -1.85
C SER A 62 3.43 -12.73 -2.39
N GLU A 63 4.24 -12.53 -3.44
CA GLU A 63 4.24 -11.29 -4.24
C GLU A 63 2.91 -11.06 -5.00
N THR A 64 2.16 -12.13 -5.27
CA THR A 64 1.02 -12.14 -6.20
C THR A 64 -0.02 -11.10 -5.82
N ILE A 65 -0.35 -10.94 -4.53
CA ILE A 65 -1.33 -9.95 -4.08
C ILE A 65 -0.82 -8.52 -4.25
N TRP A 66 0.50 -8.29 -4.36
CA TRP A 66 1.13 -6.97 -4.45
C TRP A 66 1.29 -6.47 -5.89
N TYR A 67 1.16 -7.32 -6.91
CA TYR A 67 1.24 -6.90 -8.33
C TYR A 67 -0.01 -6.17 -8.84
N CYS A 68 -1.15 -6.30 -8.16
CA CYS A 68 -2.37 -5.61 -8.57
C CYS A 68 -2.21 -4.08 -8.45
N GLY A 69 -2.32 -3.36 -9.56
CA GLY A 69 -2.35 -1.89 -9.55
C GLY A 69 -3.72 -1.29 -9.20
N GLU A 70 -4.68 -2.09 -8.74
CA GLU A 70 -6.02 -1.66 -8.30
C GLU A 70 -6.80 -0.80 -9.32
N CYS A 71 -6.50 -0.93 -10.61
CA CYS A 71 -7.12 -0.15 -11.70
C CYS A 71 -8.61 -0.45 -11.96
N MET A 72 -9.15 -1.51 -11.34
CA MET A 72 -10.54 -1.97 -11.48
C MET A 72 -10.99 -2.36 -12.91
N SER A 73 -10.06 -2.53 -13.86
CA SER A 73 -10.37 -3.04 -15.21
C SER A 73 -11.10 -4.38 -15.19
N CYS A 74 -10.86 -5.23 -14.20
CA CYS A 74 -11.54 -6.51 -14.05
C CYS A 74 -13.04 -6.39 -13.69
N LYS A 75 -13.43 -5.37 -12.91
CA LYS A 75 -14.81 -5.17 -12.40
C LYS A 75 -15.84 -5.07 -13.53
N THR A 76 -15.48 -4.32 -14.54
CA THR A 76 -16.40 -3.91 -15.62
C THR A 76 -16.45 -4.93 -16.76
N ARG A 77 -15.58 -5.95 -16.75
CA ARG A 77 -15.44 -6.93 -17.84
C ARG A 77 -15.84 -8.35 -17.42
N CYS A 78 -15.86 -8.65 -16.12
CA CYS A 78 -16.22 -9.99 -15.67
C CYS A 78 -17.69 -10.32 -16.00
N PRO A 79 -17.99 -11.39 -16.76
CA PRO A 79 -19.36 -11.76 -17.12
C PRO A 79 -20.19 -12.25 -15.92
N ARG A 80 -19.54 -12.50 -14.78
CA ARG A 80 -20.15 -12.98 -13.54
C ARG A 80 -20.08 -11.94 -12.40
N GLY A 81 -19.63 -10.72 -12.69
CA GLY A 81 -19.53 -9.64 -11.72
C GLY A 81 -18.43 -9.79 -10.66
N ASN A 82 -17.48 -10.70 -10.84
CA ASN A 82 -16.33 -10.81 -9.94
C ASN A 82 -15.36 -9.65 -10.17
N THR A 83 -14.76 -9.17 -9.09
CA THR A 83 -13.75 -8.12 -9.08
C THR A 83 -12.51 -8.59 -8.30
N PRO A 84 -11.56 -9.28 -8.97
CA PRO A 84 -10.29 -9.68 -8.35
C PRO A 84 -9.58 -8.53 -7.61
N GLY A 85 -9.66 -7.30 -8.11
CA GLY A 85 -9.08 -6.12 -7.43
C GLY A 85 -9.61 -5.93 -6.01
N LEU A 86 -10.91 -6.06 -5.79
CA LEU A 86 -11.51 -5.94 -4.46
C LEU A 86 -11.15 -7.12 -3.55
N VAL A 87 -11.07 -8.33 -4.10
CA VAL A 87 -10.60 -9.53 -3.39
C VAL A 87 -9.17 -9.31 -2.90
N ILE A 88 -8.30 -8.76 -3.73
CA ILE A 88 -6.90 -8.48 -3.41
C ILE A 88 -6.77 -7.40 -2.34
N MET A 89 -7.58 -6.34 -2.38
CA MET A 89 -7.58 -5.33 -1.31
C MET A 89 -7.88 -5.93 0.07
N ALA A 90 -8.81 -6.89 0.14
CA ALA A 90 -9.12 -7.61 1.37
C ALA A 90 -7.96 -8.53 1.80
N LEU A 91 -7.34 -9.24 0.85
CA LEU A 91 -6.16 -10.08 1.12
C LEU A 91 -4.96 -9.26 1.61
N ARG A 92 -4.68 -8.09 1.01
CA ARG A 92 -3.60 -7.18 1.47
C ARG A 92 -3.83 -6.72 2.90
N ALA A 93 -5.06 -6.30 3.21
CA ALA A 93 -5.42 -5.90 4.58
C ALA A 93 -5.21 -7.06 5.57
N MET A 94 -5.69 -8.26 5.23
CA MET A 94 -5.47 -9.44 6.06
C MET A 94 -3.99 -9.81 6.21
N SER A 95 -3.21 -9.71 5.14
CA SER A 95 -1.76 -9.97 5.15
C SER A 95 -1.01 -8.98 6.05
N GLN A 96 -1.42 -7.71 6.07
CA GLN A 96 -0.90 -6.69 6.99
C GLN A 96 -1.30 -6.98 8.44
N ASP A 97 -2.57 -7.28 8.68
CA ASP A 97 -3.10 -7.50 10.03
C ASP A 97 -2.53 -8.78 10.68
N LEU A 98 -2.27 -9.82 9.89
CA LEU A 98 -1.68 -11.10 10.35
C LEU A 98 -0.14 -11.12 10.26
N GLY A 99 0.47 -10.10 9.64
CA GLY A 99 1.92 -9.99 9.51
C GLY A 99 2.55 -10.75 8.36
N TYR A 100 1.80 -11.46 7.51
CA TYR A 100 2.34 -12.23 6.37
C TYR A 100 3.01 -11.36 5.29
N PHE A 101 2.70 -10.07 5.24
CA PHE A 101 3.26 -9.15 4.22
C PHE A 101 4.80 -9.10 4.25
N VAL A 102 5.42 -9.37 5.41
CA VAL A 102 6.88 -9.32 5.59
C VAL A 102 7.64 -10.44 4.88
N GLU A 103 6.93 -11.50 4.49
CA GLU A 103 7.49 -12.64 3.74
C GLU A 103 7.72 -12.31 2.27
N SER A 104 6.90 -11.41 1.70
CA SER A 104 7.07 -10.90 0.34
C SER A 104 7.98 -9.66 0.31
N GLU A 105 8.83 -9.58 -0.72
CA GLU A 105 9.59 -8.38 -1.04
C GLU A 105 8.70 -7.16 -1.25
N LYS A 106 7.66 -7.25 -2.10
CA LYS A 106 6.77 -6.11 -2.37
C LYS A 106 5.86 -5.80 -1.19
N GLY A 107 5.45 -6.79 -0.41
CA GLY A 107 4.69 -6.54 0.81
C GLY A 107 5.50 -5.77 1.85
N ARG A 108 6.79 -6.07 2.03
CA ARG A 108 7.65 -5.31 2.98
C ARG A 108 7.66 -3.80 2.71
N GLN A 109 7.45 -3.36 1.47
CA GLN A 109 7.36 -1.94 1.11
C GLN A 109 6.17 -1.21 1.76
N GLN A 110 5.21 -1.93 2.34
CA GLN A 110 4.13 -1.31 3.13
C GLN A 110 4.65 -0.51 4.33
N LEU A 111 5.79 -0.89 4.92
CA LEU A 111 6.43 -0.07 5.96
C LEU A 111 6.86 1.29 5.39
N ALA A 112 7.40 1.31 4.18
CA ALA A 112 7.83 2.55 3.53
C ALA A 112 6.64 3.48 3.27
N ILE A 113 5.55 2.94 2.74
CA ILE A 113 4.30 3.68 2.52
C ILE A 113 3.74 4.20 3.85
N LYS A 114 3.71 3.36 4.89
CA LYS A 114 3.25 3.73 6.24
C LYS A 114 4.05 4.90 6.80
N ARG A 115 5.39 4.83 6.79
CA ARG A 115 6.28 5.85 7.39
C ARG A 115 6.44 7.13 6.55
N THR A 116 5.94 7.13 5.32
CA THR A 116 5.93 8.30 4.44
C THR A 116 4.50 8.80 4.26
N VAL A 117 3.87 8.51 3.13
CA VAL A 117 2.51 8.94 2.75
C VAL A 117 1.49 8.73 3.88
N GLY A 118 1.54 7.58 4.54
CA GLY A 118 0.65 7.26 5.66
C GLY A 118 0.80 8.21 6.84
N GLN A 119 2.01 8.32 7.37
CA GLN A 119 2.32 9.17 8.51
C GLN A 119 2.14 10.66 8.19
N TRP A 120 2.46 11.11 6.98
CA TRP A 120 2.28 12.50 6.55
C TRP A 120 0.81 12.95 6.57
N ILE A 121 -0.13 12.03 6.31
CA ILE A 121 -1.57 12.35 6.44
C ILE A 121 -1.92 12.67 7.90
N LEU A 122 -1.38 11.91 8.86
CA LEU A 122 -1.68 12.09 10.29
C LEU A 122 -0.95 13.28 10.92
N ASP A 123 0.26 13.57 10.41
CA ASP A 123 1.12 14.63 10.96
C ASP A 123 0.85 15.99 10.29
N HIS A 124 0.47 15.99 9.02
CA HIS A 124 0.40 17.19 8.19
C HIS A 124 -0.92 17.36 7.43
N GLY A 125 -1.76 16.32 7.37
CA GLY A 125 -3.00 16.32 6.59
C GLY A 125 -2.80 16.21 5.08
N TYR A 126 -1.60 15.84 4.63
CA TYR A 126 -1.26 15.69 3.21
C TYR A 126 -0.66 14.32 2.92
N CYS A 127 -1.11 13.70 1.82
CA CYS A 127 -0.50 12.46 1.31
C CYS A 127 0.92 12.69 0.79
N LEU A 128 1.22 13.89 0.29
CA LEU A 128 2.55 14.29 -0.16
C LEU A 128 2.96 15.53 0.61
N TYR A 129 3.86 15.34 1.58
CA TYR A 129 4.45 16.43 2.34
C TYR A 129 5.78 16.81 1.68
N LEU A 130 5.85 18.02 1.12
CA LEU A 130 6.92 18.43 0.20
C LEU A 130 8.31 18.33 0.82
N GLU A 131 8.43 18.66 2.09
CA GLU A 131 9.68 18.60 2.85
C GLU A 131 10.12 17.17 3.15
N GLY A 132 9.21 16.20 3.05
CA GLY A 132 9.52 14.78 3.17
C GLY A 132 10.08 14.17 1.88
N VAL A 133 9.97 14.87 0.74
CA VAL A 133 10.41 14.37 -0.57
C VAL A 133 11.79 14.92 -0.88
N GLY A 134 12.85 14.25 -0.46
CA GLY A 134 14.25 14.65 -0.76
C GLY A 134 14.82 13.98 -2.01
N THR A 135 15.78 14.64 -2.67
CA THR A 135 16.52 14.08 -3.82
C THR A 135 17.38 12.85 -3.47
N ASN A 136 17.61 12.60 -2.17
CA ASN A 136 18.28 11.39 -1.69
C ASN A 136 17.45 10.11 -1.93
N LEU A 137 16.12 10.18 -1.75
CA LEU A 137 15.19 9.07 -2.01
C LEU A 137 14.53 9.17 -3.39
N HIS A 138 14.54 10.37 -3.98
CA HIS A 138 13.88 10.71 -5.24
C HIS A 138 14.85 11.43 -6.20
N PRO A 139 15.90 10.74 -6.70
CA PRO A 139 16.92 11.36 -7.53
C PRO A 139 16.37 11.96 -8.83
N GLU A 140 15.21 11.47 -9.31
CA GLU A 140 14.52 11.96 -10.49
C GLU A 140 14.03 13.41 -10.35
N GLN A 141 13.89 13.93 -9.13
CA GLN A 141 13.50 15.32 -8.88
C GLN A 141 14.60 16.32 -9.28
N GLY A 142 15.86 15.89 -9.21
CA GLY A 142 17.01 16.64 -9.69
C GLY A 142 17.29 17.97 -8.96
N PRO A 143 18.25 18.76 -9.45
CA PRO A 143 18.75 19.95 -8.77
C PRO A 143 17.75 21.12 -8.72
N ILE A 144 16.77 21.14 -9.63
CA ILE A 144 15.68 22.13 -9.58
C ILE A 144 14.89 21.94 -8.30
N TRP A 145 14.60 20.70 -7.92
CA TRP A 145 13.90 20.42 -6.69
C TRP A 145 14.68 20.90 -5.47
N ASP A 146 15.99 20.63 -5.39
CA ASP A 146 16.85 21.13 -4.31
C ASP A 146 16.83 22.66 -4.19
N PHE A 147 16.75 23.38 -5.32
CA PHE A 147 16.55 24.83 -5.33
C PHE A 147 15.19 25.21 -4.74
N ILE A 148 14.11 24.55 -5.17
CA ILE A 148 12.77 24.83 -4.64
C ILE A 148 12.75 24.53 -3.13
N GLN A 149 13.40 23.45 -2.66
CA GLN A 149 13.48 23.10 -1.23
C GLN A 149 14.10 24.20 -0.37
N LYS A 150 15.13 24.86 -0.91
CA LYS A 150 15.79 25.99 -0.25
C LYS A 150 14.96 27.28 -0.27
N ASN A 151 13.92 27.35 -1.11
CA ASN A 151 13.16 28.55 -1.42
C ASN A 151 11.63 28.32 -1.40
N TRP A 152 11.11 27.42 -0.54
CA TRP A 152 9.71 27.01 -0.55
C TRP A 152 8.73 28.18 -0.51
N LYS A 153 8.89 29.05 0.48
CA LYS A 153 7.98 30.18 0.72
C LYS A 153 7.93 31.10 -0.49
N GLU A 154 9.07 31.60 -0.96
CA GLU A 154 9.12 32.50 -2.11
C GLU A 154 8.57 31.83 -3.38
N THR A 155 8.94 30.57 -3.62
CA THR A 155 8.50 29.85 -4.82
C THR A 155 6.99 29.67 -4.82
N PHE A 156 6.41 29.20 -3.73
CA PHE A 156 4.97 28.96 -3.69
C PHE A 156 4.14 30.23 -3.57
N GLU A 157 4.62 31.27 -2.88
CA GLU A 157 3.95 32.58 -2.89
C GLU A 157 3.85 33.14 -4.32
N ARG A 158 4.93 33.01 -5.13
CA ARG A 158 4.91 33.41 -6.55
C ARG A 158 3.97 32.58 -7.42
N LEU A 159 3.71 31.32 -7.04
CA LEU A 159 2.76 30.44 -7.71
C LEU A 159 1.33 30.57 -7.16
N GLY A 160 1.07 31.50 -6.23
CA GLY A 160 -0.25 31.72 -5.64
C GLY A 160 -0.63 30.71 -4.55
N GLY A 161 0.34 29.99 -4.00
CA GLY A 161 0.17 29.06 -2.88
C GLY A 161 0.16 29.76 -1.53
N ASN A 162 -0.56 29.17 -0.58
CA ASN A 162 -0.60 29.62 0.82
C ASN A 162 0.31 28.75 1.69
N TYR A 163 1.57 28.58 1.27
CA TYR A 163 2.47 27.59 1.86
C TYR A 163 2.67 27.83 3.37
N LYS A 164 2.26 26.84 4.19
CA LYS A 164 2.26 26.88 5.68
C LYS A 164 1.50 28.05 6.31
N GLY A 165 0.79 28.86 5.53
CA GLY A 165 -0.05 29.93 6.03
C GLY A 165 -1.40 29.41 6.52
N GLU A 166 -2.12 30.29 7.22
CA GLU A 166 -3.47 30.04 7.70
C GLU A 166 -4.52 30.45 6.65
N GLY A 167 -5.74 29.92 6.77
CA GLY A 167 -6.83 30.21 5.85
C GLY A 167 -6.88 29.29 4.61
N PRO A 168 -7.68 29.63 3.59
CA PRO A 168 -7.79 28.83 2.36
C PRO A 168 -6.53 28.90 1.48
N GLY A 169 -6.29 27.87 0.66
CA GLY A 169 -5.21 27.85 -0.33
C GLY A 169 -4.50 26.49 -0.41
N ILE A 170 -3.75 26.29 -1.50
CA ILE A 170 -2.91 25.09 -1.65
C ILE A 170 -1.73 25.16 -0.68
N LEU A 171 -1.28 23.99 -0.19
CA LEU A 171 -0.13 23.85 0.72
C LEU A 171 -0.25 24.60 2.05
N ARG A 172 -1.46 25.00 2.42
CA ARG A 172 -1.78 25.63 3.70
C ARG A 172 -1.46 24.73 4.88
N LYS A 173 -1.26 25.34 6.04
CA LYS A 173 -1.24 24.60 7.30
C LYS A 173 -2.65 24.08 7.61
N ILE A 174 -2.76 22.78 7.87
CA ILE A 174 -4.03 22.19 8.33
C ILE A 174 -4.22 22.51 9.82
N PRO A 175 -5.40 22.99 10.25
CA PRO A 175 -5.68 23.25 11.66
C PRO A 175 -5.54 21.99 12.52
N GLU A 176 -5.00 22.12 13.74
CA GLU A 176 -4.77 20.97 14.63
C GLU A 176 -6.07 20.24 14.96
N GLU A 177 -7.17 20.97 15.15
CA GLU A 177 -8.49 20.39 15.40
C GLU A 177 -8.92 19.42 14.28
N ALA A 178 -8.63 19.76 13.01
CA ALA A 178 -8.92 18.89 11.88
C ALA A 178 -7.98 17.68 11.81
N LEU A 179 -6.71 17.83 12.19
CA LEU A 179 -5.77 16.70 12.30
C LEU A 179 -6.21 15.74 13.43
N ASP A 180 -6.68 16.27 14.56
CA ASP A 180 -7.21 15.47 15.66
C ASP A 180 -8.47 14.68 15.25
N GLU A 181 -9.35 15.27 14.44
CA GLU A 181 -10.47 14.55 13.84
C GLU A 181 -10.00 13.40 12.93
N ILE A 182 -9.02 13.66 12.06
CA ILE A 182 -8.42 12.63 11.18
C ILE A 182 -7.85 11.48 12.02
N ARG A 183 -7.07 11.78 13.08
CA ARG A 183 -6.48 10.78 13.98
C ARG A 183 -7.57 9.95 14.67
N LYS A 184 -8.63 10.59 15.17
CA LYS A 184 -9.77 9.86 15.78
C LYS A 184 -10.49 8.95 14.79
N ILE A 185 -10.71 9.39 13.55
CA ILE A 185 -11.29 8.55 12.50
C ILE A 185 -10.36 7.35 12.24
N PHE A 186 -9.05 7.61 12.15
CA PHE A 186 -8.05 6.58 11.93
C PHE A 186 -8.02 5.54 13.07
N ASP A 187 -8.14 5.96 14.32
CA ASP A 187 -8.25 5.09 15.48
C ASP A 187 -9.52 4.23 15.44
N ILE A 188 -10.69 4.85 15.27
CA ILE A 188 -12.01 4.16 15.30
C ILE A 188 -12.15 3.15 14.16
N THR A 189 -11.53 3.42 13.01
CA THR A 189 -11.58 2.53 11.83
C THR A 189 -10.55 1.41 11.88
N GLY A 190 -9.73 1.32 12.94
CA GLY A 190 -8.68 0.30 13.10
C GLY A 190 -7.40 0.60 12.31
N GLY A 191 -7.24 1.82 11.79
CA GLY A 191 -6.04 2.24 11.06
C GLY A 191 -4.80 2.24 11.96
N THR A 192 -4.93 2.70 13.20
CA THR A 192 -3.83 2.75 14.18
C THR A 192 -3.32 1.36 14.52
N GLU A 193 -4.21 0.42 14.83
CA GLU A 193 -3.85 -0.97 15.08
C GLU A 193 -3.12 -1.59 13.87
N ARG A 194 -3.57 -1.31 12.65
CA ARG A 194 -2.87 -1.78 11.43
C ARG A 194 -1.48 -1.18 11.31
N TYR A 195 -1.29 0.10 11.61
CA TYR A 195 0.02 0.74 11.57
C TYR A 195 0.97 0.19 12.63
N GLU A 196 0.45 -0.09 13.83
CA GLU A 196 1.20 -0.76 14.89
C GLU A 196 1.60 -2.18 14.48
N ASN A 197 0.70 -2.93 13.84
CA ASN A 197 1.00 -4.26 13.31
C ASN A 197 2.09 -4.22 12.23
N ILE A 198 2.00 -3.28 11.28
CA ILE A 198 3.03 -3.09 10.24
C ILE A 198 4.40 -2.82 10.89
N GLU A 199 4.47 -1.94 11.89
CA GLU A 199 5.72 -1.64 12.61
C GLU A 199 6.24 -2.88 13.38
N LYS A 200 5.36 -3.55 14.13
CA LYS A 200 5.68 -4.74 14.92
C LYS A 200 6.25 -5.87 14.06
N PHE A 201 5.55 -6.25 13.00
CA PHE A 201 5.98 -7.36 12.14
C PHE A 201 7.23 -7.00 11.33
N SER A 202 7.35 -5.74 10.89
CA SER A 202 8.57 -5.27 10.23
C SER A 202 9.78 -5.32 11.14
N LYS A 203 9.63 -4.98 12.43
CA LYS A 203 10.71 -5.08 13.42
C LYS A 203 11.19 -6.52 13.62
N LEU A 204 10.26 -7.48 13.68
CA LEU A 204 10.60 -8.90 13.77
C LEU A 204 11.36 -9.36 12.53
N LYS A 205 10.90 -9.01 11.33
CA LYS A 205 11.59 -9.36 10.08
C LYS A 205 12.95 -8.67 9.95
N ALA A 206 13.09 -7.43 10.42
CA ALA A 206 14.37 -6.72 10.43
C ALA A 206 15.41 -7.46 11.30
N GLN A 207 15.00 -7.96 12.47
CA GLN A 207 15.85 -8.77 13.34
C GLN A 207 16.25 -10.09 12.68
N GLU A 208 15.32 -10.78 12.01
CA GLU A 208 15.61 -12.01 11.25
C GLU A 208 16.65 -11.78 10.15
N LEU A 209 16.56 -10.64 9.45
CA LEU A 209 17.51 -10.26 8.39
C LEU A 209 18.81 -9.63 8.91
N ASN A 210 18.96 -9.45 10.23
CA ASN A 210 20.07 -8.73 10.86
C ASN A 210 20.26 -7.30 10.31
N LEU A 211 19.16 -6.59 10.08
CA LEU A 211 19.13 -5.20 9.63
C LEU A 211 18.60 -4.30 10.74
N GLU A 212 19.26 -3.16 10.97
CA GLU A 212 18.80 -2.21 11.97
C GLU A 212 17.50 -1.50 11.53
N LEU A 213 16.48 -1.52 12.40
CA LEU A 213 15.26 -0.73 12.26
C LEU A 213 15.11 0.25 13.43
N LYS A 214 15.28 1.54 13.13
CA LYS A 214 15.04 2.68 14.04
C LYS A 214 13.77 3.44 13.64
N ASP A 215 13.39 4.43 14.43
CA ASP A 215 12.34 5.37 14.06
C ASP A 215 12.71 6.19 12.81
N GLY A 216 11.69 6.66 12.09
CA GLY A 216 11.88 7.41 10.85
C GLY A 216 12.30 6.54 9.65
N ILE A 217 12.81 7.17 8.60
CA ILE A 217 13.10 6.51 7.32
C ILE A 217 14.59 6.25 7.10
N ASP A 218 15.46 6.84 7.91
CA ASP A 218 16.92 6.79 7.73
C ASP A 218 17.56 5.63 8.51
N ASN A 219 17.24 4.40 8.13
CA ASN A 219 17.78 3.19 8.75
C ASN A 219 18.01 2.07 7.72
N GLU A 220 18.80 1.06 8.10
CA GLU A 220 19.23 -0.01 7.20
C GLU A 220 18.06 -0.81 6.63
N TYR A 221 17.12 -1.22 7.49
CA TYR A 221 15.97 -2.00 7.05
C TYR A 221 15.07 -1.20 6.10
N PHE A 222 14.80 0.07 6.40
CA PHE A 222 14.02 0.94 5.52
C PHE A 222 14.67 1.09 4.14
N ARG A 223 15.97 1.40 4.09
CA ARG A 223 16.70 1.52 2.81
C ARG A 223 16.64 0.20 2.04
N HIS A 224 16.84 -0.93 2.73
CA HIS A 224 16.75 -2.25 2.12
C HIS A 224 15.39 -2.50 1.46
N ILE A 225 14.27 -2.31 2.18
CA ILE A 225 12.93 -2.58 1.61
C ILE A 225 12.55 -1.58 0.51
N TYR A 226 13.06 -0.35 0.57
CA TYR A 226 12.73 0.70 -0.39
C TYR A 226 13.46 0.52 -1.72
N SER A 227 14.73 0.09 -1.70
CA SER A 227 15.56 0.01 -2.91
C SER A 227 15.76 -1.39 -3.47
N ASN A 228 15.54 -2.45 -2.68
CA ASN A 228 15.80 -3.81 -3.15
C ASN A 228 14.77 -4.27 -4.19
N ASN A 229 15.25 -4.97 -5.23
CA ASN A 229 14.47 -5.62 -6.25
C ASN A 229 15.18 -6.90 -6.68
N ASN A 230 14.60 -8.06 -6.38
CA ASN A 230 15.20 -9.36 -6.70
C ASN A 230 15.15 -9.75 -8.20
N GLN A 231 14.55 -8.91 -9.05
CA GLN A 231 14.45 -9.10 -10.51
C GLN A 231 13.69 -10.36 -10.95
N SER A 232 12.94 -11.01 -10.05
CA SER A 232 12.17 -12.24 -10.34
C SER A 232 10.68 -12.00 -10.60
N HIS A 233 10.27 -10.73 -10.72
CA HIS A 233 8.86 -10.37 -10.80
C HIS A 233 8.30 -10.44 -12.22
N GLU A 234 9.14 -10.23 -13.23
CA GLU A 234 8.72 -10.09 -14.62
C GLU A 234 8.45 -11.45 -15.27
N ARG A 235 7.52 -11.46 -16.22
CA ARG A 235 7.18 -12.65 -16.99
C ARG A 235 8.27 -12.92 -18.03
N GLU A 236 8.88 -14.10 -17.98
CA GLU A 236 9.81 -14.58 -19.02
C GLU A 236 9.14 -14.69 -20.40
#